data_AF-A0A7C7VUX3-F1
#
_entry.id   AF-A0A7C7VUX3-F1
#
_cell.length_a   1.000
_cell.length_b   1.000
_cell.length_c   1.000
_cell.angle_alpha   90.00
_cell.angle_beta   90.00
_cell.angle_gamma   90.00
#
_symmetry.space_group_name_H-M   'P 1'
#
loop_
_entity.id
_entity.type
_entity.pdbx_description
1 polymer ?
#
loop_
_entity_poly.entity_id
_entity_poly.type
_entity_poly.pdbx_seq_one_letter_code
_entity_poly.pdbx_strand_id
1 'polypeptide(L)'
;MPAQKPLEREDVRTLLEWLLENQDMELSPELDPSRGYIYPELELLGLDPRGEILEELAAQGILTKKKVGEYIVCPRCDSPLHVTQQACPYCGSSDLRKGEVIEHYGCGYVGFEDEFLQPDGSLKCPGCGKVLRLIGKDYRRLGNIFKCLSCRNFFETAEMIDLCVKCHYKFLEKEGKRKELYSYRLNPDAFEKLSEIIFWPSMFSGEIESRGFKVTGKPSVRGKSGVTHTFSLRAGKNETEYLVDVYGGKGVLPPEKVAPFITKVIDLSDPARKGGQRRYILASTQKVSEDARNIARSFGIEIVEAGDINDLKKKLADHMESEIPLEIPVKTRTAAPDAKTQVPEVSVKEALVEKRPEITVDLEKIKEIEEKLVEKPDFVSPEFYRGLLNVVEQMEILATSLVKKEGGDRFIPLLNKI
;
A
#
# COMPACT_ATOMS: atom_id res chain seq x y z
N MET A 1 -8.67 -15.97 -0.87
CA MET A 1 -8.59 -14.54 -0.51
C MET A 1 -7.97 -14.39 0.88
N PRO A 2 -6.69 -14.00 1.01
CA PRO A 2 -6.05 -13.80 2.34
C PRO A 2 -5.98 -12.33 2.80
N ALA A 3 -6.24 -11.34 1.94
CA ALA A 3 -5.93 -9.93 2.19
C ALA A 3 -6.95 -9.14 3.04
N GLN A 4 -8.08 -9.73 3.47
CA GLN A 4 -9.15 -8.97 4.13
C GLN A 4 -9.00 -8.84 5.67
N LYS A 5 -8.43 -9.85 6.34
CA LYS A 5 -8.23 -9.85 7.81
C LYS A 5 -7.33 -8.72 8.37
N PRO A 6 -6.21 -8.35 7.72
CA PRO A 6 -5.28 -7.34 8.24
C PRO A 6 -5.89 -5.93 8.23
N LEU A 7 -6.72 -5.64 7.23
CA LEU A 7 -7.38 -4.36 6.99
C LEU A 7 -8.46 -4.00 8.03
N GLU A 8 -8.79 -4.93 8.92
CA GLU A 8 -9.73 -4.71 10.02
C GLU A 8 -9.06 -4.13 11.27
N ARG A 9 -7.73 -4.23 11.38
CA ARG A 9 -6.98 -3.68 12.51
C ARG A 9 -6.76 -2.19 12.36
N GLU A 10 -6.91 -1.48 13.46
CA GLU A 10 -6.79 -0.02 13.49
C GLU A 10 -5.37 0.47 13.17
N ASP A 11 -4.35 -0.19 13.72
CA ASP A 11 -2.93 0.12 13.47
C ASP A 11 -2.55 0.01 11.97
N VAL A 12 -3.05 -1.03 11.31
CA VAL A 12 -2.88 -1.24 9.87
C VAL A 12 -3.59 -0.15 9.08
N ARG A 13 -4.81 0.22 9.46
CA ARG A 13 -5.56 1.30 8.78
C ARG A 13 -4.84 2.62 8.89
N THR A 14 -4.43 3.03 10.08
CA THR A 14 -3.70 4.29 10.31
C THR A 14 -2.44 4.37 9.46
N LEU A 15 -1.65 3.29 9.42
CA LEU A 15 -0.44 3.25 8.59
C LEU A 15 -0.75 3.33 7.09
N LEU A 16 -1.75 2.59 6.62
CA LEU A 16 -2.11 2.57 5.21
C LEU A 16 -2.71 3.92 4.77
N GLU A 17 -3.55 4.55 5.58
CA GLU A 17 -4.05 5.92 5.33
C GLU A 17 -2.90 6.90 5.15
N TRP A 18 -1.92 6.88 6.06
CA TRP A 18 -0.75 7.76 5.98
C TRP A 18 0.11 7.46 4.75
N LEU A 19 0.35 6.19 4.41
CA LEU A 19 1.12 5.81 3.22
C LEU A 19 0.41 6.19 1.90
N LEU A 20 -0.92 6.19 1.88
CA LEU A 20 -1.72 6.63 0.73
C LEU A 20 -1.65 8.14 0.52
N GLU A 21 -1.50 8.92 1.58
CA GLU A 21 -1.22 10.36 1.52
C GLU A 21 0.24 10.66 1.14
N ASN A 22 1.16 9.73 1.43
CA ASN A 22 2.61 9.89 1.24
C ASN A 22 3.19 8.81 0.30
N GLN A 23 2.64 8.67 -0.90
CA GLN A 23 2.89 7.54 -1.81
C GLN A 23 4.36 7.35 -2.21
N ASP A 24 5.13 8.44 -2.30
CA ASP A 24 6.54 8.41 -2.71
C ASP A 24 7.49 8.15 -1.52
N MET A 25 6.94 8.06 -0.30
CA MET A 25 7.71 7.89 0.94
C MET A 25 8.39 6.52 1.02
N GLU A 26 9.57 6.51 1.62
CA GLU A 26 10.31 5.28 1.95
C GLU A 26 10.56 5.27 3.46
N LEU A 27 9.91 4.33 4.14
CA LEU A 27 10.08 4.10 5.57
C LEU A 27 11.43 3.44 5.79
N SER A 28 12.39 4.21 6.31
CA SER A 28 13.77 3.75 6.52
C SER A 28 14.07 3.61 8.01
N PRO A 29 14.85 2.60 8.41
CA PRO A 29 15.20 2.41 9.81
C PRO A 29 16.27 3.42 10.25
N GLU A 30 16.06 4.03 11.41
CA GLU A 30 17.02 4.93 12.07
C GLU A 30 17.51 4.31 13.38
N LEU A 31 18.78 4.56 13.72
CA LEU A 31 19.36 4.08 14.97
C LEU A 31 19.00 5.00 16.14
N ASP A 32 18.12 4.53 17.02
CA ASP A 32 17.87 5.12 18.33
C ASP A 32 18.88 4.59 19.36
N PRO A 33 19.64 5.46 20.07
CA PRO A 33 20.66 5.03 21.04
C PRO A 33 20.14 4.16 22.19
N SER A 34 18.85 4.24 22.51
CA SER A 34 18.20 3.58 23.65
C SER A 34 17.32 2.40 23.26
N ARG A 35 16.89 2.32 22.00
CA ARG A 35 15.95 1.31 21.51
C ARG A 35 16.52 0.43 20.40
N GLY A 36 17.58 0.88 19.73
CA GLY A 36 18.11 0.24 18.52
C GLY A 36 17.44 0.79 17.27
N TYR A 37 17.29 -0.01 16.22
CA TYR A 37 16.69 0.47 14.98
C TYR A 37 15.17 0.62 15.10
N ILE A 38 14.67 1.79 14.69
CA ILE A 38 13.26 2.17 14.70
C ILE A 38 12.83 2.76 13.36
N TYR A 39 11.53 2.83 13.10
CA TYR A 39 10.94 3.59 11.99
C TYR A 39 10.25 4.84 12.57
N PRO A 40 10.85 6.03 12.46
CA PRO A 40 10.37 7.25 13.12
C PRO A 40 8.91 7.59 12.77
N GLU A 41 8.49 7.31 11.54
CA GLU A 41 7.15 7.61 11.07
C GLU A 41 6.08 6.77 11.77
N LEU A 42 6.41 5.54 12.18
CA LEU A 42 5.51 4.74 12.98
C LEU A 42 5.29 5.36 14.36
N GLU A 43 6.33 5.92 14.97
CA GLU A 43 6.22 6.62 16.25
C GLU A 43 5.34 7.87 16.15
N LEU A 44 5.48 8.63 15.05
CA LEU A 44 4.63 9.80 14.78
C LEU A 44 3.14 9.42 14.64
N LEU A 45 2.87 8.21 14.14
CA LEU A 45 1.52 7.65 14.01
C LEU A 45 1.01 6.96 15.28
N GLY A 46 1.80 6.93 16.37
CA GLY A 46 1.45 6.21 17.60
C GLY A 46 1.50 4.69 17.48
N LEU A 47 2.22 4.17 16.48
CA LEU A 47 2.40 2.75 16.20
C LEU A 47 3.72 2.23 16.80
N ASP A 48 3.90 0.90 16.86
CA ASP A 48 5.13 0.30 17.37
C ASP A 48 6.32 0.64 16.44
N PRO A 49 7.31 1.42 16.91
CA PRO A 49 8.43 1.87 16.09
C PRO A 49 9.37 0.74 15.66
N ARG A 50 9.26 -0.47 16.23
CA ARG A 50 10.07 -1.63 15.83
C ARG A 50 9.72 -2.18 14.45
N GLY A 51 8.57 -1.79 13.89
CA GLY A 51 8.22 -2.10 12.50
C GLY A 51 7.76 -3.53 12.24
N GLU A 52 7.28 -4.27 13.24
CA GLU A 52 6.69 -5.61 13.02
C GLU A 52 5.53 -5.58 12.02
N ILE A 53 4.72 -4.51 12.06
CA ILE A 53 3.63 -4.25 11.11
C ILE A 53 4.12 -4.08 9.67
N LEU A 54 5.33 -3.54 9.47
CA LEU A 54 5.90 -3.36 8.13
C LEU A 54 6.26 -4.71 7.50
N GLU A 55 6.81 -5.62 8.29
CA GLU A 55 7.09 -6.98 7.81
C GLU A 55 5.82 -7.77 7.52
N GLU A 56 4.78 -7.61 8.34
CA GLU A 56 3.47 -8.21 8.06
C GLU A 56 2.88 -7.73 6.73
N LEU A 57 2.88 -6.41 6.50
CA LEU A 57 2.34 -5.83 5.26
C LEU A 57 3.23 -6.16 4.04
N ALA A 58 4.55 -6.27 4.22
CA ALA A 58 5.45 -6.73 3.17
C ALA A 58 5.20 -8.20 2.80
N ALA A 59 4.98 -9.08 3.79
CA ALA A 59 4.65 -10.49 3.57
C ALA A 59 3.32 -10.68 2.82
N GLN A 60 2.40 -9.72 2.93
CA GLN A 60 1.13 -9.70 2.20
C GLN A 60 1.23 -9.04 0.81
N GLY A 61 2.42 -8.55 0.42
CA GLY A 61 2.64 -7.85 -0.83
C GLY A 61 2.07 -6.43 -0.88
N ILE A 62 1.62 -5.90 0.26
CA ILE A 62 1.12 -4.51 0.39
C ILE A 62 2.30 -3.54 0.35
N LEU A 63 3.39 -3.88 1.03
CA LEU A 63 4.65 -3.15 0.95
C LEU A 63 5.66 -3.93 0.11
N THR A 64 6.51 -3.20 -0.58
CA THR A 64 7.80 -3.71 -1.05
C THR A 64 8.85 -3.42 0.00
N LYS A 65 9.75 -4.38 0.22
CA LYS A 65 10.89 -4.20 1.13
C LYS A 65 12.21 -4.35 0.40
N LYS A 66 13.21 -3.55 0.81
CA LYS A 66 14.56 -3.54 0.26
C LYS A 66 15.57 -3.66 1.40
N LYS A 67 16.48 -4.62 1.33
CA LYS A 67 17.55 -4.74 2.33
C LYS A 67 18.48 -3.51 2.23
N VAL A 68 18.62 -2.78 3.33
CA VAL A 68 19.48 -1.58 3.43
C VAL A 68 20.69 -1.81 4.31
N GLY A 69 20.70 -2.87 5.11
CA GLY A 69 21.83 -3.19 5.97
C GLY A 69 21.62 -4.45 6.79
N GLU A 70 22.52 -4.64 7.76
CA GLU A 70 22.45 -5.67 8.77
C GLU A 70 23.09 -5.16 10.07
N TYR A 71 22.70 -5.75 11.19
CA TYR A 71 23.21 -5.42 12.51
C TYR A 71 23.33 -6.68 13.35
N ILE A 72 24.23 -6.61 14.33
CA ILE A 72 24.44 -7.70 15.27
C ILE A 72 23.50 -7.52 16.46
N VAL A 73 22.88 -8.61 16.89
CA VAL A 73 22.13 -8.68 18.15
C VAL A 73 22.77 -9.65 19.11
N CYS A 74 22.55 -9.40 20.40
CA CYS A 74 23.00 -10.28 21.47
C CYS A 74 22.45 -11.71 21.25
N PRO A 75 23.29 -12.74 21.22
CA PRO A 75 22.84 -14.11 20.97
C PRO A 75 21.93 -14.66 22.07
N ARG A 76 21.98 -14.08 23.27
CA ARG A 76 21.22 -14.52 24.45
C ARG A 76 19.82 -13.91 24.56
N CYS A 77 19.65 -12.65 24.21
CA CYS A 77 18.39 -11.91 24.45
C CYS A 77 17.89 -11.12 23.23
N ASP A 78 18.55 -11.26 22.08
CA ASP A 78 18.25 -10.60 20.80
C ASP A 78 18.21 -9.05 20.87
N SER A 79 18.78 -8.47 21.93
CA SER A 79 18.92 -7.02 22.07
C SER A 79 19.91 -6.47 21.03
N PRO A 80 19.56 -5.41 20.30
CA PRO A 80 20.49 -4.70 19.41
C PRO A 80 21.52 -3.89 20.19
N LEU A 81 21.24 -3.52 21.44
CA LEU A 81 22.10 -2.65 22.23
C LEU A 81 23.27 -3.42 22.85
N HIS A 82 24.47 -3.13 22.37
CA HIS A 82 25.72 -3.66 22.88
C HIS A 82 26.83 -2.60 22.74
N VAL A 83 27.84 -2.70 23.60
CA VAL A 83 29.04 -1.86 23.55
C VAL A 83 30.24 -2.75 23.27
N THR A 84 30.99 -2.41 22.24
CA THR A 84 32.25 -3.09 21.93
C THR A 84 33.36 -2.56 22.84
N GLN A 85 34.09 -3.46 23.49
CA GLN A 85 35.21 -3.12 24.36
C GLN A 85 36.36 -4.13 24.21
N GLN A 86 37.56 -3.69 24.60
CA GLN A 86 38.74 -4.55 24.65
C GLN A 86 38.71 -5.43 25.90
N ALA A 87 39.08 -6.70 25.75
CA ALA A 87 39.17 -7.68 26.81
C ALA A 87 40.46 -8.50 26.75
N CYS A 88 40.86 -9.02 27.92
CA CYS A 88 41.99 -9.91 28.05
C CYS A 88 41.69 -11.26 27.39
N PRO A 89 42.53 -11.73 26.46
CA PRO A 89 42.30 -13.01 25.76
C PRO A 89 42.44 -14.23 26.69
N TYR A 90 43.02 -14.07 27.89
CA TYR A 90 43.22 -15.16 28.84
C TYR A 90 42.09 -15.31 29.86
N CYS A 91 41.39 -14.23 30.22
CA CYS A 91 40.38 -14.25 31.29
C CYS A 91 39.09 -13.46 30.99
N GLY A 92 39.00 -12.77 29.84
CA GLY A 92 37.83 -11.98 29.44
C GLY A 92 37.58 -10.70 30.25
N SER A 93 38.53 -10.29 31.11
CA SER A 93 38.45 -9.03 31.85
C SER A 93 38.72 -7.84 30.94
N SER A 94 37.95 -6.77 31.09
CA SER A 94 38.18 -5.48 30.43
C SER A 94 39.06 -4.52 31.24
N ASP A 95 39.54 -4.95 32.41
CA ASP A 95 40.45 -4.19 33.25
C ASP A 95 41.89 -4.28 32.71
N LEU A 96 42.16 -3.46 31.71
CA LEU A 96 43.38 -3.48 30.91
C LEU A 96 44.16 -2.17 31.06
N ARG A 97 45.48 -2.31 31.18
CA ARG A 97 46.42 -1.19 31.05
C ARG A 97 47.26 -1.41 29.79
N LYS A 98 47.43 -0.37 28.97
CA LYS A 98 48.30 -0.38 27.80
C LYS A 98 49.46 0.59 27.99
N GLY A 99 50.68 0.20 27.60
CA GLY A 99 51.85 1.07 27.72
C GLY A 99 53.14 0.39 27.28
N GLU A 100 54.22 1.17 27.22
CA GLU A 100 55.57 0.66 26.95
C GLU A 100 56.02 -0.27 28.06
N VAL A 101 56.45 -1.48 27.71
CA VAL A 101 56.89 -2.50 28.66
C VAL A 101 58.38 -2.77 28.51
N ILE A 102 59.05 -2.90 29.66
CA ILE A 102 60.45 -3.27 29.77
C ILE A 102 60.57 -4.65 30.40
N GLU A 103 61.43 -5.48 29.80
CA GLU A 103 61.94 -6.71 30.41
C GLU A 103 63.40 -6.52 30.81
N HIS A 104 63.70 -6.72 32.10
CA HIS A 104 65.06 -6.74 32.61
C HIS A 104 65.66 -8.14 32.46
N TYR A 105 66.72 -8.28 31.66
CA TYR A 105 67.33 -9.58 31.39
C TYR A 105 67.98 -10.22 32.63
N GLY A 106 68.49 -9.40 33.57
CA GLY A 106 69.24 -9.90 34.71
C GLY A 106 68.38 -10.66 35.74
N CYS A 107 67.12 -10.29 35.92
CA CYS A 107 66.23 -10.93 36.90
C CYS A 107 64.87 -11.35 36.34
N GLY A 108 64.61 -11.11 35.06
CA GLY A 108 63.35 -11.45 34.39
C GLY A 108 62.15 -10.58 34.78
N TYR A 109 62.34 -9.45 35.48
CA TYR A 109 61.20 -8.58 35.82
C TYR A 109 60.65 -7.93 34.56
N VAL A 110 59.32 -8.03 34.38
CA VAL A 110 58.57 -7.43 33.26
C VAL A 110 57.53 -6.47 33.83
N GLY A 111 57.59 -5.21 33.42
CA GLY A 111 56.70 -4.16 33.90
C GLY A 111 56.60 -2.97 32.95
N PHE A 112 55.68 -2.07 33.21
CA PHE A 112 55.60 -0.83 32.43
C PHE A 112 56.81 0.06 32.67
N GLU A 113 57.25 0.81 31.67
CA GLU A 113 58.44 1.68 31.73
C GLU A 113 58.39 2.68 32.89
N ASP A 114 57.20 3.17 33.25
CA ASP A 114 57.01 4.06 34.40
C ASP A 114 57.31 3.39 35.76
N GLU A 115 57.22 2.07 35.85
CA GLU A 115 57.66 1.31 37.04
C GLU A 115 59.20 1.31 37.18
N PHE A 116 59.94 1.57 36.10
CA PHE A 116 61.41 1.61 36.09
C PHE A 116 61.96 3.03 36.20
N LEU A 117 61.23 4.02 35.66
CA LEU A 117 61.70 5.40 35.55
C LEU A 117 61.88 6.06 36.92
N GLN A 118 63.07 6.60 37.16
CA GLN A 118 63.42 7.35 38.36
C GLN A 118 63.30 8.86 38.12
N PRO A 119 63.20 9.70 39.18
CA PRO A 119 63.09 11.16 39.03
C PRO A 119 64.23 11.83 38.27
N ASP A 120 65.42 11.21 38.24
CA ASP A 120 66.59 11.68 37.51
C ASP A 120 66.63 11.23 36.03
N GLY A 121 65.56 10.54 35.57
CA GLY A 121 65.45 9.99 34.22
C GLY A 121 66.16 8.65 34.02
N SER A 122 66.82 8.11 35.04
CA SER A 122 67.43 6.78 34.96
C SER A 122 66.38 5.67 35.05
N LEU A 123 66.71 4.49 34.51
CA LEU A 123 65.86 3.30 34.64
C LEU A 123 66.44 2.38 35.72
N LYS A 124 65.62 1.99 36.68
CA LYS A 124 65.99 1.08 37.77
C LYS A 124 64.97 -0.05 37.86
N CYS A 125 65.44 -1.29 37.85
CA CYS A 125 64.56 -2.45 37.97
C CYS A 125 63.86 -2.46 39.33
N PRO A 126 62.51 -2.45 39.41
CA PRO A 126 61.79 -2.49 40.68
C PRO A 126 61.94 -3.86 41.39
N GLY A 127 62.13 -4.94 40.63
CA GLY A 127 62.30 -6.29 41.18
C GLY A 127 63.64 -6.55 41.90
N CYS A 128 64.76 -5.96 41.45
CA CYS A 128 66.09 -6.22 42.02
C CYS A 128 66.91 -4.97 42.37
N GLY A 129 66.40 -3.78 42.06
CA GLY A 129 67.05 -2.50 42.34
C GLY A 129 68.24 -2.15 41.43
N LYS A 130 68.57 -2.98 40.44
CA LYS A 130 69.69 -2.70 39.53
C LYS A 130 69.37 -1.57 38.54
N VAL A 131 70.30 -0.65 38.36
CA VAL A 131 70.21 0.42 37.34
C VAL A 131 70.48 -0.16 35.96
N LEU A 132 69.59 0.15 35.01
CA LEU A 132 69.60 -0.33 33.64
C LEU A 132 70.21 0.76 32.74
N ARG A 133 71.31 0.45 32.05
CA ARG A 133 72.07 1.44 31.27
C ARG A 133 72.02 1.18 29.79
N LEU A 134 72.18 -0.07 29.36
CA LEU A 134 72.34 -0.41 27.95
C LEU A 134 71.17 -1.28 27.44
N ILE A 135 70.39 -0.73 26.49
CA ILE A 135 69.36 -1.47 25.75
C ILE A 135 70.03 -2.63 25.00
N GLY A 136 69.38 -3.80 24.98
CA GLY A 136 69.88 -5.01 24.32
C GLY A 136 70.86 -5.82 25.15
N LYS A 137 71.38 -5.27 26.27
CA LYS A 137 72.24 -5.99 27.21
C LYS A 137 71.67 -6.06 28.63
N ASP A 138 71.22 -4.94 29.17
CA ASP A 138 70.62 -4.90 30.50
C ASP A 138 69.11 -5.18 30.41
N TYR A 139 68.45 -4.64 29.39
CA TYR A 139 67.00 -4.76 29.20
C TYR A 139 66.61 -4.69 27.73
N ARG A 140 65.36 -5.08 27.43
CA ARG A 140 64.69 -4.76 26.16
C ARG A 140 63.36 -4.05 26.39
N ARG A 141 62.96 -3.26 25.41
CA ARG A 141 61.60 -2.72 25.31
C ARG A 141 60.79 -3.69 24.47
N LEU A 142 59.66 -4.15 25.00
CA LEU A 142 58.70 -5.00 24.30
C LEU A 142 57.69 -4.18 23.48
N GLY A 143 57.78 -2.85 23.56
CA GLY A 143 56.85 -1.94 22.90
C GLY A 143 55.57 -1.74 23.70
N ASN A 144 54.56 -1.22 23.02
CA ASN A 144 53.29 -0.81 23.60
C ASN A 144 52.30 -1.97 23.70
N ILE A 145 52.37 -2.74 24.78
CA ILE A 145 51.59 -3.96 25.00
C ILE A 145 50.55 -3.78 26.11
N PHE A 146 49.57 -4.67 26.17
CA PHE A 146 48.56 -4.71 27.23
C PHE A 146 49.04 -5.55 28.42
N LYS A 147 48.60 -5.16 29.61
CA LYS A 147 48.63 -5.94 30.85
C LYS A 147 47.20 -6.04 31.38
N CYS A 148 46.71 -7.25 31.60
CA CYS A 148 45.46 -7.43 32.34
C CYS A 148 45.70 -7.20 33.82
N LEU A 149 44.94 -6.31 34.44
CA LEU A 149 45.08 -6.04 35.88
C LEU A 149 44.43 -7.12 36.74
N SER A 150 43.51 -7.91 36.18
CA SER A 150 42.86 -9.04 36.85
C SER A 150 43.74 -10.30 36.89
N CYS A 151 44.27 -10.78 35.75
CA CYS A 151 45.07 -12.01 35.69
C CYS A 151 46.59 -11.79 35.55
N ARG A 152 47.03 -10.53 35.43
CA ARG A 152 48.45 -10.11 35.33
C ARG A 152 49.20 -10.55 34.07
N ASN A 153 48.55 -11.20 33.11
CA ASN A 153 49.18 -11.56 31.83
C ASN A 153 49.44 -10.33 30.97
N PHE A 154 50.58 -10.35 30.27
CA PHE A 154 50.91 -9.43 29.19
C PHE A 154 50.52 -10.03 27.83
N PHE A 155 50.09 -9.19 26.89
CA PHE A 155 49.72 -9.58 25.53
C PHE A 155 49.74 -8.38 24.59
N GLU A 156 49.98 -8.62 23.30
CA GLU A 156 50.08 -7.56 22.30
C GLU A 156 48.70 -7.12 21.79
N THR A 157 47.79 -8.08 21.57
CA THR A 157 46.46 -7.84 21.02
C THR A 157 45.37 -8.16 22.03
N ALA A 158 44.55 -7.17 22.35
CA ALA A 158 43.33 -7.39 23.11
C ALA A 158 42.25 -8.03 22.22
N GLU A 159 41.39 -8.84 22.82
CA GLU A 159 40.23 -9.38 22.14
C GLU A 159 39.11 -8.33 22.12
N MET A 160 38.45 -8.14 20.98
CA MET A 160 37.29 -7.27 20.87
C MET A 160 36.05 -8.08 21.23
N ILE A 161 35.37 -7.68 22.29
CA ILE A 161 34.14 -8.32 22.76
C ILE A 161 32.99 -7.31 22.76
N ASP A 162 31.78 -7.80 22.55
CA ASP A 162 30.56 -7.03 22.71
C ASP A 162 29.92 -7.33 24.07
N LEU A 163 29.60 -6.28 24.81
CA LEU A 163 28.84 -6.36 26.06
C LEU A 163 27.40 -5.92 25.81
N CYS A 164 26.45 -6.85 25.92
CA CYS A 164 25.05 -6.52 25.82
C CYS A 164 24.62 -5.57 26.95
N VAL A 165 24.03 -4.43 26.61
CA VAL A 165 23.55 -3.43 27.59
C VAL A 165 22.37 -3.99 28.40
N LYS A 166 21.52 -4.81 27.77
CA LYS A 166 20.30 -5.35 28.39
C LYS A 166 20.55 -6.48 29.39
N CYS A 167 21.42 -7.44 29.03
CA CYS A 167 21.60 -8.67 29.84
C CYS A 167 23.03 -8.91 30.31
N HIS A 168 23.95 -7.99 30.03
CA HIS A 168 25.36 -8.05 30.40
C HIS A 168 26.12 -9.28 29.88
N TYR A 169 25.54 -10.00 28.92
CA TYR A 169 26.22 -11.10 28.26
C TYR A 169 27.36 -10.56 27.40
N LYS A 170 28.54 -11.14 27.56
CA LYS A 170 29.72 -10.89 26.73
C LYS A 170 29.77 -11.92 25.62
N PHE A 171 30.00 -11.47 24.39
CA PHE A 171 30.11 -12.34 23.22
C PHE A 171 31.11 -11.78 22.22
N LEU A 172 31.66 -12.65 21.38
CA LEU A 172 32.49 -12.25 20.25
C LEU A 172 31.62 -11.84 19.07
N GLU A 173 32.14 -11.00 18.18
CA GLU A 173 31.43 -10.57 16.97
C GLU A 173 30.85 -11.77 16.18
N LYS A 174 31.63 -12.84 16.05
CA LYS A 174 31.25 -14.09 15.35
C LYS A 174 30.13 -14.88 16.03
N GLU A 175 29.89 -14.64 17.32
CA GLU A 175 28.82 -15.28 18.10
C GLU A 175 27.53 -14.46 18.06
N GLY A 176 27.62 -13.18 17.68
CA GLY A 176 26.49 -12.31 17.49
C GLY A 176 25.58 -12.79 16.35
N LYS A 177 24.26 -12.73 16.56
CA LYS A 177 23.31 -13.07 15.49
C LYS A 177 23.15 -11.88 14.57
N ARG A 178 23.25 -12.08 13.25
CA ARG A 178 22.98 -11.03 12.27
C ARG A 178 21.48 -10.93 12.00
N LYS A 179 20.94 -9.73 12.10
CA LYS A 179 19.59 -9.39 11.67
C LYS A 179 19.66 -8.42 10.50
N GLU A 180 18.76 -8.60 9.55
CA GLU A 180 18.67 -7.74 8.37
C GLU A 180 17.86 -6.49 8.69
N LEU A 181 18.22 -5.38 8.03
CA LEU A 181 17.49 -4.11 8.06
C LEU A 181 16.89 -3.86 6.70
N TYR A 182 15.65 -3.41 6.70
CA TYR A 182 14.87 -3.19 5.49
C TYR A 182 14.34 -1.77 5.47
N SER A 183 14.31 -1.15 4.29
CA SER A 183 13.40 -0.04 4.02
C SER A 183 12.13 -0.57 3.36
N TYR A 184 11.03 0.16 3.53
CA TYR A 184 9.73 -0.20 3.00
C TYR A 184 9.13 0.93 2.17
N ARG A 185 8.47 0.55 1.08
CA ARG A 185 7.64 1.46 0.27
C ARG A 185 6.34 0.78 -0.07
N LEU A 186 5.27 1.57 -0.21
CA LEU A 186 4.00 1.06 -0.70
C LEU A 186 4.18 0.40 -2.06
N ASN A 187 3.68 -0.82 -2.21
CA ASN A 187 3.73 -1.51 -3.50
C ASN A 187 2.74 -0.83 -4.46
N PRO A 188 3.19 -0.34 -5.64
CA PRO A 188 2.30 0.27 -6.62
C PRO A 188 1.12 -0.63 -7.05
N ASP A 189 1.34 -1.94 -7.16
CA ASP A 189 0.29 -2.89 -7.55
C ASP A 189 -0.73 -3.12 -6.42
N ALA A 190 -0.27 -3.03 -5.18
CA ALA A 190 -1.15 -3.10 -4.02
C ALA A 190 -1.91 -1.79 -3.85
N PHE A 191 -1.29 -0.64 -4.12
CA PHE A 191 -1.92 0.67 -4.06
C PHE A 191 -3.20 0.72 -4.92
N GLU A 192 -3.17 0.21 -6.15
CA GLU A 192 -4.35 0.20 -7.03
C GLU A 192 -5.50 -0.65 -6.45
N LYS A 193 -5.18 -1.75 -5.77
CA LYS A 193 -6.19 -2.63 -5.14
C LYS A 193 -6.66 -2.11 -3.79
N LEU A 194 -5.75 -1.51 -3.02
CA LEU A 194 -6.04 -0.93 -1.71
C LEU A 194 -6.79 0.38 -1.86
N SER A 195 -6.59 1.13 -2.95
CA SER A 195 -7.37 2.33 -3.24
C SER A 195 -8.85 1.99 -3.45
N GLU A 196 -9.14 0.84 -4.03
CA GLU A 196 -10.50 0.31 -4.18
C GLU A 196 -11.10 -0.23 -2.86
N ILE A 197 -10.26 -0.74 -1.94
CA ILE A 197 -10.71 -1.45 -0.72
C ILE A 197 -10.71 -0.56 0.54
N ILE A 198 -9.77 0.37 0.75
CA ILE A 198 -9.54 1.03 2.05
C ILE A 198 -10.25 2.39 2.18
N PHE A 199 -10.46 3.10 1.08
CA PHE A 199 -10.47 4.57 1.03
C PHE A 199 -11.52 5.41 1.79
N TRP A 200 -12.43 4.88 2.60
CA TRP A 200 -13.81 5.34 2.38
C TRP A 200 -14.63 6.01 3.49
N PRO A 201 -14.52 5.68 4.79
CA PRO A 201 -15.22 6.45 5.83
C PRO A 201 -14.43 7.66 6.34
N SER A 202 -13.23 7.45 6.88
CA SER A 202 -12.46 8.43 7.69
C SER A 202 -11.85 9.59 6.89
N MET A 203 -11.37 9.31 5.68
CA MET A 203 -10.60 10.28 4.88
C MET A 203 -11.45 11.45 4.39
N PHE A 204 -12.70 11.20 4.01
CA PHE A 204 -13.62 12.22 3.50
C PHE A 204 -14.61 12.73 4.55
N SER A 205 -14.81 11.99 5.65
CA SER A 205 -15.81 12.36 6.65
C SER A 205 -15.50 13.71 7.28
N GLY A 206 -14.26 13.99 7.72
CA GLY A 206 -13.96 15.24 8.42
C GLY A 206 -14.32 16.52 7.65
N GLU A 207 -13.90 16.63 6.38
CA GLU A 207 -14.22 17.80 5.54
C GLU A 207 -15.73 17.89 5.26
N ILE A 208 -16.36 16.78 4.88
CA ILE A 208 -17.78 16.75 4.52
C ILE A 208 -18.67 16.95 5.77
N GLU A 209 -18.33 16.36 6.91
CA GLU A 209 -19.01 16.52 8.20
C GLU A 209 -18.88 17.93 8.76
N SER A 210 -17.72 18.58 8.58
CA SER A 210 -17.53 19.99 8.98
C SER A 210 -18.53 20.94 8.32
N ARG A 211 -19.07 20.54 7.16
CA ARG A 211 -20.11 21.26 6.42
C ARG A 211 -21.53 20.81 6.75
N GLY A 212 -21.71 20.06 7.84
CA GLY A 212 -23.02 19.67 8.36
C GLY A 212 -23.68 18.48 7.67
N PHE A 213 -22.92 17.68 6.91
CA PHE A 213 -23.42 16.42 6.36
C PHE A 213 -23.24 15.29 7.38
N LYS A 214 -24.19 14.35 7.42
CA LYS A 214 -24.00 13.08 8.12
C LYS A 214 -23.35 12.08 7.18
N VAL A 215 -22.12 11.68 7.45
CA VAL A 215 -21.36 10.76 6.58
C VAL A 215 -21.41 9.34 7.14
N THR A 216 -21.45 8.37 6.24
CA THR A 216 -21.33 6.95 6.54
C THR A 216 -20.47 6.35 5.44
N GLY A 217 -19.29 5.84 5.78
CA GLY A 217 -18.47 5.13 4.80
C GLY A 217 -18.90 3.68 4.62
N LYS A 218 -18.61 3.15 3.44
CA LYS A 218 -19.01 1.80 2.99
C LYS A 218 -20.49 1.43 3.26
N PRO A 219 -21.45 2.30 2.96
CA PRO A 219 -22.86 2.01 3.15
C PRO A 219 -23.31 0.87 2.21
N SER A 220 -24.16 -0.01 2.73
CA SER A 220 -24.88 -1.00 1.93
C SER A 220 -26.29 -0.51 1.60
N VAL A 221 -26.66 -0.53 0.33
CA VAL A 221 -27.96 -0.08 -0.16
C VAL A 221 -28.58 -1.17 -1.04
N ARG A 222 -29.77 -1.63 -0.67
CA ARG A 222 -30.49 -2.64 -1.46
C ARG A 222 -31.09 -1.99 -2.73
N GLY A 223 -30.78 -2.58 -3.88
CA GLY A 223 -31.32 -2.22 -5.19
C GLY A 223 -32.69 -2.84 -5.47
N LYS A 224 -33.30 -2.41 -6.59
CA LYS A 224 -34.63 -2.89 -7.02
C LYS A 224 -34.63 -4.36 -7.39
N SER A 225 -33.52 -4.86 -7.92
CA SER A 225 -33.28 -6.28 -8.20
C SER A 225 -33.22 -7.16 -6.94
N GLY A 226 -33.13 -6.57 -5.75
CA GLY A 226 -32.85 -7.28 -4.49
C GLY A 226 -31.36 -7.43 -4.19
N VAL A 227 -30.47 -7.14 -5.15
CA VAL A 227 -29.02 -7.11 -4.94
C VAL A 227 -28.65 -5.97 -3.97
N THR A 228 -27.74 -6.26 -3.04
CA THR A 228 -27.20 -5.25 -2.13
C THR A 228 -25.94 -4.65 -2.74
N HIS A 229 -25.96 -3.34 -2.98
CA HIS A 229 -24.82 -2.59 -3.51
C HIS A 229 -24.07 -1.90 -2.38
N THR A 230 -22.74 -1.97 -2.42
CA THR A 230 -21.89 -1.16 -1.55
C THR A 230 -21.44 0.09 -2.29
N PHE A 231 -21.73 1.24 -1.70
CA PHE A 231 -21.08 2.49 -2.07
C PHE A 231 -19.95 2.72 -1.12
N SER A 232 -19.27 3.80 -1.41
CA SER A 232 -17.95 3.97 -0.94
C SER A 232 -18.05 5.07 0.14
N LEU A 233 -18.84 6.13 -0.07
CA LEU A 233 -19.48 6.85 1.03
C LEU A 233 -20.95 7.17 0.73
N ARG A 234 -21.70 7.37 1.81
CA ARG A 234 -23.03 7.98 1.82
C ARG A 234 -22.96 9.23 2.67
N ALA A 235 -23.51 10.32 2.16
CA ALA A 235 -23.67 11.55 2.91
C ALA A 235 -25.12 12.03 2.84
N GLY A 236 -25.64 12.57 3.95
CA GLY A 236 -27.00 13.08 4.04
C GLY A 236 -27.06 14.50 4.61
N LYS A 237 -27.80 15.39 3.96
CA LYS A 237 -28.11 16.76 4.41
C LYS A 237 -29.41 17.24 3.77
N ASN A 238 -30.29 17.92 4.51
CA ASN A 238 -31.54 18.51 4.00
C ASN A 238 -32.38 17.57 3.12
N GLU A 239 -32.68 16.35 3.59
CA GLU A 239 -33.41 15.30 2.84
C GLU A 239 -32.75 14.83 1.53
N THR A 240 -31.56 15.33 1.21
CA THR A 240 -30.76 14.90 0.07
C THR A 240 -29.76 13.83 0.51
N GLU A 241 -29.73 12.74 -0.23
CA GLU A 241 -28.83 11.62 -0.04
C GLU A 241 -27.83 11.54 -1.20
N TYR A 242 -26.55 11.60 -0.86
CA TYR A 242 -25.45 11.43 -1.81
C TYR A 242 -24.87 10.03 -1.66
N LEU A 243 -24.79 9.29 -2.76
CA LEU A 243 -24.08 8.01 -2.86
C LEU A 243 -22.89 8.19 -3.80
N VAL A 244 -21.68 7.95 -3.27
CA VAL A 244 -20.45 8.33 -3.96
C VAL A 244 -19.51 7.14 -4.11
N ASP A 245 -18.97 6.99 -5.32
CA ASP A 245 -17.80 6.16 -5.64
C ASP A 245 -16.65 7.09 -6.10
N VAL A 246 -15.43 6.82 -5.63
CA VAL A 246 -14.20 7.62 -5.60
C VAL A 246 -13.16 6.71 -6.19
N TYR A 247 -12.47 7.23 -7.19
CA TYR A 247 -11.47 6.50 -7.94
C TYR A 247 -10.12 7.19 -7.70
N GLY A 248 -9.22 6.46 -7.05
CA GLY A 248 -7.87 6.94 -6.74
C GLY A 248 -6.84 6.42 -7.75
N GLY A 249 -5.85 7.24 -8.05
CA GLY A 249 -4.70 6.86 -8.88
C GLY A 249 -4.21 7.96 -9.82
N LYS A 250 -3.25 7.59 -10.67
CA LYS A 250 -2.69 8.45 -11.75
C LYS A 250 -3.23 7.99 -13.10
N GLY A 251 -3.26 8.88 -14.09
CA GLY A 251 -3.67 8.56 -15.46
C GLY A 251 -5.14 8.87 -15.77
N VAL A 252 -5.71 8.10 -16.70
CA VAL A 252 -7.08 8.28 -17.21
C VAL A 252 -7.98 7.16 -16.69
N LEU A 253 -9.15 7.50 -16.14
CA LEU A 253 -10.15 6.53 -15.69
C LEU A 253 -11.03 6.10 -16.89
N PRO A 254 -10.95 4.83 -17.32
CA PRO A 254 -11.64 4.36 -18.51
C PRO A 254 -13.05 3.81 -18.18
N PRO A 255 -13.93 3.62 -19.18
CA PRO A 255 -15.32 3.22 -18.95
C PRO A 255 -15.49 1.89 -18.21
N GLU A 256 -14.58 0.94 -18.42
CA GLU A 256 -14.65 -0.40 -17.83
C GLU A 256 -14.57 -0.34 -16.30
N LYS A 257 -13.79 0.61 -15.76
CA LYS A 257 -13.69 0.83 -14.31
C LYS A 257 -14.92 1.52 -13.70
N VAL A 258 -15.65 2.30 -14.51
CA VAL A 258 -16.84 3.06 -14.06
C VAL A 258 -18.12 2.24 -14.20
N ALA A 259 -18.15 1.24 -15.08
CA ALA A 259 -19.31 0.40 -15.37
C ALA A 259 -19.97 -0.24 -14.12
N PRO A 260 -19.22 -0.73 -13.10
CA PRO A 260 -19.82 -1.24 -11.88
C PRO A 260 -20.65 -0.19 -11.15
N PHE A 261 -20.16 1.05 -11.01
CA PHE A 261 -20.91 2.14 -10.37
C PHE A 261 -22.17 2.49 -11.15
N ILE A 262 -22.08 2.58 -12.47
CA ILE A 262 -23.26 2.80 -13.34
C ILE A 262 -24.30 1.71 -13.11
N THR A 263 -23.89 0.44 -13.02
CA THR A 263 -24.79 -0.69 -12.76
C THR A 263 -25.51 -0.54 -11.41
N LYS A 264 -24.79 -0.12 -10.35
CA LYS A 264 -25.40 0.18 -9.04
C LYS A 264 -26.45 1.28 -9.17
N VAL A 265 -26.15 2.34 -9.93
CA VAL A 265 -27.04 3.49 -10.12
C VAL A 265 -28.31 3.10 -10.88
N ILE A 266 -28.20 2.31 -11.95
CA ILE A 266 -29.35 1.82 -12.72
C ILE A 266 -30.30 1.01 -11.82
N ASP A 267 -29.76 0.14 -10.97
CA ASP A 267 -30.57 -0.69 -10.07
C ASP A 267 -31.22 0.09 -8.92
N LEU A 268 -30.72 1.30 -8.61
CA LEU A 268 -31.22 2.13 -7.52
C LEU A 268 -32.04 3.35 -7.98
N SER A 269 -31.93 3.74 -9.24
CA SER A 269 -32.61 4.92 -9.79
C SER A 269 -34.12 4.66 -9.85
N ASP A 270 -34.88 5.50 -9.14
CA ASP A 270 -36.33 5.40 -9.06
C ASP A 270 -37.01 6.72 -9.39
N PRO A 271 -37.74 6.83 -10.52
CA PRO A 271 -38.49 8.03 -10.84
C PRO A 271 -39.68 8.28 -9.87
N ALA A 272 -40.03 7.32 -9.01
CA ALA A 272 -41.21 7.36 -8.14
C ALA A 272 -40.91 7.66 -6.66
N ARG A 273 -39.68 8.02 -6.29
CA ARG A 273 -39.31 8.16 -4.87
C ARG A 273 -39.98 9.38 -4.23
N LYS A 274 -41.04 9.14 -3.46
CA LYS A 274 -41.64 10.14 -2.58
C LYS A 274 -40.74 10.34 -1.35
N GLY A 275 -40.13 11.53 -1.23
CA GLY A 275 -39.50 12.00 0.02
C GLY A 275 -37.97 11.91 0.10
N GLY A 276 -37.25 12.46 -0.89
CA GLY A 276 -35.82 12.75 -0.81
C GLY A 276 -35.10 12.66 -2.15
N GLN A 277 -34.22 13.64 -2.43
CA GLN A 277 -33.42 13.64 -3.66
C GLN A 277 -32.19 12.75 -3.46
N ARG A 278 -32.05 11.69 -4.26
CA ARG A 278 -30.85 10.85 -4.28
C ARG A 278 -29.95 11.27 -5.43
N ARG A 279 -28.72 11.65 -5.12
CA ARG A 279 -27.69 12.07 -6.08
C ARG A 279 -26.54 11.06 -6.08
N TYR A 280 -25.98 10.81 -7.26
CA TYR A 280 -24.89 9.86 -7.43
C TYR A 280 -23.65 10.61 -7.92
N ILE A 281 -22.54 10.48 -7.20
CA ILE A 281 -21.30 11.19 -7.55
C ILE A 281 -20.18 10.19 -7.83
N LEU A 282 -19.52 10.38 -8.96
CA LEU A 282 -18.21 9.82 -9.26
C LEU A 282 -17.16 10.86 -8.90
N ALA A 283 -16.42 10.64 -7.83
CA ALA A 283 -15.27 11.45 -7.46
C ALA A 283 -13.98 10.78 -7.96
N SER A 284 -12.96 11.52 -8.39
CA SER A 284 -11.76 10.91 -8.95
C SER A 284 -10.53 11.80 -8.81
N THR A 285 -9.38 11.21 -8.45
CA THR A 285 -8.07 11.87 -8.60
C THR A 285 -7.48 11.67 -10.00
N GLN A 286 -8.06 10.77 -10.79
CA GLN A 286 -7.72 10.55 -12.20
C GLN A 286 -8.60 11.42 -13.10
N LYS A 287 -8.08 11.76 -14.28
CA LYS A 287 -8.90 12.37 -15.33
C LYS A 287 -9.86 11.33 -15.89
N VAL A 288 -11.16 11.57 -15.83
CA VAL A 288 -12.18 10.67 -16.39
C VAL A 288 -12.13 10.78 -17.92
N SER A 289 -12.07 9.63 -18.60
CA SER A 289 -12.13 9.58 -20.06
C SER A 289 -13.45 10.19 -20.57
N GLU A 290 -13.41 10.79 -21.76
CA GLU A 290 -14.60 11.45 -22.31
C GLU A 290 -15.76 10.47 -22.53
N ASP A 291 -15.46 9.21 -22.91
CA ASP A 291 -16.44 8.15 -23.05
C ASP A 291 -17.08 7.79 -21.70
N ALA A 292 -16.28 7.57 -20.66
CA ALA A 292 -16.79 7.27 -19.31
C ALA A 292 -17.63 8.44 -18.76
N ARG A 293 -17.19 9.67 -19.00
CA ARG A 293 -17.90 10.90 -18.61
C ARG A 293 -19.26 10.99 -19.29
N ASN A 294 -19.33 10.74 -20.60
CA ASN A 294 -20.57 10.78 -21.36
C ASN A 294 -21.56 9.71 -20.89
N ILE A 295 -21.08 8.49 -20.65
CA ILE A 295 -21.92 7.39 -20.15
C ILE A 295 -22.44 7.73 -18.75
N ALA A 296 -21.57 8.09 -17.80
CA ALA A 296 -21.96 8.40 -16.43
C ALA A 296 -23.01 9.52 -16.37
N ARG A 297 -22.79 10.63 -17.08
CA ARG A 297 -23.76 11.75 -17.12
C ARG A 297 -25.12 11.35 -17.68
N SER A 298 -25.17 10.40 -18.64
CA SER A 298 -26.44 9.92 -19.20
C SER A 298 -27.33 9.19 -18.18
N PHE A 299 -26.74 8.66 -17.10
CA PHE A 299 -27.44 8.03 -15.97
C PHE A 299 -27.65 8.98 -14.78
N GLY A 300 -27.41 10.29 -14.95
CA GLY A 300 -27.54 11.28 -13.89
C GLY A 300 -26.43 11.19 -12.84
N ILE A 301 -25.27 10.64 -13.20
CA ILE A 301 -24.09 10.60 -12.33
C ILE A 301 -23.30 11.89 -12.50
N GLU A 302 -23.09 12.56 -11.38
CA GLU A 302 -22.28 13.77 -11.27
C GLU A 302 -20.80 13.40 -11.16
N ILE A 303 -19.91 14.25 -11.65
CA ILE A 303 -18.47 13.93 -11.72
C ILE A 303 -17.68 15.04 -11.04
N VAL A 304 -16.80 14.67 -10.11
CA VAL A 304 -15.89 15.56 -9.40
C VAL A 304 -14.46 15.06 -9.63
N GLU A 305 -13.60 15.90 -10.21
CA GLU A 305 -12.21 15.56 -10.53
C GLU A 305 -11.22 16.50 -9.83
N ALA A 306 -10.13 15.93 -9.33
CA ALA A 306 -9.05 16.66 -8.67
C ALA A 306 -7.68 16.06 -9.03
N GLY A 307 -6.61 16.82 -8.82
CA GLY A 307 -5.24 16.33 -9.06
C GLY A 307 -4.68 15.48 -7.92
N ASP A 308 -5.23 15.67 -6.72
CA ASP A 308 -4.81 14.99 -5.50
C ASP A 308 -6.01 14.79 -4.55
N ILE A 309 -5.79 14.01 -3.49
CA ILE A 309 -6.85 13.62 -2.56
C ILE A 309 -7.38 14.78 -1.71
N ASN A 310 -6.53 15.75 -1.34
CA ASN A 310 -6.93 16.87 -0.50
C ASN A 310 -7.77 17.88 -1.30
N ASP A 311 -7.38 18.13 -2.55
CA ASP A 311 -8.19 18.87 -3.51
C ASP A 311 -9.51 18.14 -3.80
N LEU A 312 -9.50 16.80 -3.91
CA LEU A 312 -10.73 16.02 -4.10
C LEU A 312 -11.70 16.14 -2.94
N LYS A 313 -11.21 16.07 -1.69
CA LYS A 313 -12.03 16.23 -0.47
C LYS A 313 -12.77 17.56 -0.50
N LYS A 314 -12.05 18.65 -0.76
CA LYS A 314 -12.61 20.02 -0.81
C LYS A 314 -13.63 20.16 -1.94
N LYS A 315 -13.24 19.78 -3.17
CA LYS A 315 -14.13 19.87 -4.34
C LYS A 315 -15.38 19.02 -4.20
N LEU A 316 -15.27 17.82 -3.61
CA LEU A 316 -16.44 16.97 -3.37
C LEU A 316 -17.39 17.63 -2.36
N ALA A 317 -16.85 18.18 -1.28
CA ALA A 317 -17.63 18.88 -0.27
C ALA A 317 -18.28 20.16 -0.83
N ASP A 318 -17.54 20.97 -1.60
CA ASP A 318 -18.04 22.15 -2.30
C ASP A 318 -19.19 21.78 -3.27
N HIS A 319 -18.99 20.72 -4.06
CA HIS A 319 -19.96 20.24 -5.04
C HIS A 319 -21.26 19.76 -4.40
N MET A 320 -21.17 19.05 -3.28
CA MET A 320 -22.34 18.61 -2.50
C MET A 320 -23.09 19.78 -1.83
N GLU A 321 -22.39 20.88 -1.54
CA GLU A 321 -22.97 22.08 -0.95
C GLU A 321 -23.62 22.99 -2.00
N SER A 322 -23.10 22.98 -3.23
CA SER A 322 -23.76 23.60 -4.37
C SER A 322 -24.97 22.77 -4.79
N GLU A 323 -26.16 23.10 -4.31
CA GLU A 323 -27.44 22.46 -4.67
C GLU A 323 -27.87 22.72 -6.13
N ILE A 324 -26.96 22.67 -7.11
CA ILE A 324 -27.29 22.93 -8.53
C ILE A 324 -27.90 21.67 -9.15
N PRO A 325 -29.18 21.67 -9.55
CA PRO A 325 -29.75 20.60 -10.36
C PRO A 325 -29.21 20.73 -11.79
N LEU A 326 -28.66 19.65 -12.35
CA LEU A 326 -28.39 19.58 -13.78
C LEU A 326 -29.72 19.60 -14.53
N GLU A 327 -30.01 20.68 -15.26
CA GLU A 327 -31.07 20.69 -16.26
C GLU A 327 -30.74 19.66 -17.35
N ILE A 328 -31.50 18.56 -17.39
CA ILE A 328 -31.50 17.66 -18.54
C ILE A 328 -32.38 18.32 -19.60
N PRO A 329 -31.86 18.70 -20.80
CA PRO A 329 -32.70 19.23 -21.85
C PRO A 329 -33.51 18.07 -22.44
N VAL A 330 -34.69 17.81 -21.87
CA VAL A 330 -35.72 17.01 -22.54
C VAL A 330 -36.28 17.88 -23.66
N LYS A 331 -35.87 17.64 -24.90
CA LYS A 331 -36.59 18.18 -26.07
C LYS A 331 -37.95 17.49 -26.15
N THR A 332 -38.93 18.02 -25.42
CA THR A 332 -40.35 17.80 -25.70
C THR A 332 -40.66 18.38 -27.07
N ARG A 333 -40.91 17.51 -28.06
CA ARG A 333 -41.56 17.88 -29.31
C ARG A 333 -43.02 18.24 -28.98
N THR A 334 -43.30 19.53 -28.78
CA THR A 334 -44.66 20.06 -28.84
C THR A 334 -45.12 20.14 -30.28
N ALA A 335 -46.31 19.61 -30.54
CA ALA A 335 -47.01 19.69 -31.81
C ALA A 335 -47.72 21.03 -31.97
N ALA A 336 -47.78 21.55 -33.20
CA ALA A 336 -48.90 22.26 -33.87
C ALA A 336 -48.41 22.86 -35.22
N PRO A 337 -49.28 23.33 -36.14
CA PRO A 337 -50.33 22.60 -36.86
C PRO A 337 -50.27 22.80 -38.40
N ASP A 338 -50.95 21.91 -39.11
CA ASP A 338 -51.51 21.97 -40.49
C ASP A 338 -50.86 22.84 -41.59
N ALA A 339 -50.35 22.19 -42.63
CA ALA A 339 -50.59 22.62 -44.02
C ALA A 339 -50.41 21.45 -45.01
N LYS A 340 -51.45 21.30 -45.85
CA LYS A 340 -51.71 20.32 -46.90
C LYS A 340 -50.53 20.12 -47.87
N THR A 341 -50.43 18.94 -48.49
CA THR A 341 -50.81 18.67 -49.91
C THR A 341 -49.95 17.54 -50.53
N GLN A 342 -50.65 16.49 -50.96
CA GLN A 342 -50.42 15.58 -52.10
C GLN A 342 -49.14 14.73 -52.22
N VAL A 343 -49.40 13.43 -52.24
CA VAL A 343 -48.60 12.35 -52.84
C VAL A 343 -48.57 12.52 -54.37
N PRO A 344 -47.45 12.16 -55.03
CA PRO A 344 -47.58 11.34 -56.23
C PRO A 344 -46.75 10.05 -56.16
N GLU A 345 -47.38 8.98 -56.67
CA GLU A 345 -46.85 7.65 -56.96
C GLU A 345 -45.65 7.68 -57.91
N VAL A 346 -44.73 6.70 -57.83
CA VAL A 346 -44.34 5.81 -58.96
C VAL A 346 -43.65 4.53 -58.44
N SER A 347 -44.33 3.41 -58.71
CA SER A 347 -43.90 2.08 -59.20
C SER A 347 -42.52 1.45 -58.91
N VAL A 348 -42.61 0.20 -58.47
CA VAL A 348 -41.59 -0.86 -58.29
C VAL A 348 -41.05 -1.41 -59.61
N LYS A 349 -39.75 -1.72 -59.68
CA LYS A 349 -39.12 -2.95 -60.27
C LYS A 349 -37.58 -2.86 -60.16
N GLU A 350 -36.96 -3.66 -59.30
CA GLU A 350 -36.31 -4.97 -59.55
C GLU A 350 -34.79 -4.86 -59.69
N ALA A 351 -34.06 -5.28 -58.65
CA ALA A 351 -32.70 -5.82 -58.78
C ALA A 351 -32.40 -6.79 -57.60
N LEU A 352 -32.56 -8.07 -57.92
CA LEU A 352 -31.75 -9.24 -57.52
C LEU A 352 -31.59 -9.58 -56.03
N VAL A 353 -32.29 -10.66 -55.67
CA VAL A 353 -32.07 -11.52 -54.52
C VAL A 353 -30.74 -12.27 -54.68
N GLU A 354 -29.78 -12.05 -53.78
CA GLU A 354 -28.77 -13.06 -53.43
C GLU A 354 -29.11 -13.68 -52.07
N LYS A 355 -29.09 -15.01 -52.03
CA LYS A 355 -29.55 -15.86 -50.93
C LYS A 355 -28.73 -15.64 -49.65
N ARG A 356 -29.40 -15.50 -48.51
CA ARG A 356 -28.79 -15.71 -47.18
C ARG A 356 -28.38 -17.20 -47.04
N PRO A 357 -27.19 -17.53 -46.50
CA PRO A 357 -26.88 -18.90 -46.15
C PRO A 357 -27.68 -19.32 -44.91
N GLU A 358 -28.39 -20.44 -45.01
CA GLU A 358 -28.95 -21.16 -43.87
C GLU A 358 -27.80 -21.74 -43.04
N ILE A 359 -27.75 -21.39 -41.76
CA ILE A 359 -26.81 -21.99 -40.80
C ILE A 359 -27.46 -23.27 -40.29
N THR A 360 -27.04 -24.42 -40.80
CA THR A 360 -27.39 -25.73 -40.24
C THR A 360 -26.58 -25.96 -38.97
N VAL A 361 -27.28 -26.13 -37.85
CA VAL A 361 -26.69 -26.43 -36.54
C VAL A 361 -26.22 -27.89 -36.53
N ASP A 362 -24.92 -28.06 -36.28
CA ASP A 362 -24.25 -29.37 -36.26
C ASP A 362 -24.52 -30.09 -34.92
N LEU A 363 -25.49 -31.00 -34.94
CA LEU A 363 -26.00 -31.71 -33.76
C LEU A 363 -24.95 -32.63 -33.12
N GLU A 364 -23.90 -33.01 -33.84
CA GLU A 364 -22.80 -33.82 -33.30
C GLU A 364 -21.88 -33.00 -32.39
N LYS A 365 -21.64 -31.72 -32.71
CA LYS A 365 -20.91 -30.78 -31.82
C LYS A 365 -21.66 -30.47 -30.54
N ILE A 366 -22.99 -30.48 -30.55
CA ILE A 366 -23.80 -30.27 -29.34
C ILE A 366 -23.66 -31.47 -28.39
N LYS A 367 -23.67 -32.70 -28.91
CA LYS A 367 -23.45 -33.90 -28.10
C LYS A 367 -22.05 -33.96 -27.47
N GLU A 368 -21.03 -33.49 -28.19
CA GLU A 368 -19.66 -33.41 -27.69
C GLU A 368 -19.49 -32.39 -26.54
N ILE A 369 -20.36 -31.36 -26.49
CA ILE A 369 -20.44 -30.38 -25.40
C ILE A 369 -21.21 -30.97 -24.19
N GLU A 370 -22.29 -31.72 -24.44
CA GLU A 370 -23.08 -32.35 -23.38
C GLU A 370 -22.31 -33.45 -22.63
N GLU A 371 -21.47 -34.25 -23.33
CA GLU A 371 -20.66 -35.29 -22.68
C GLU A 371 -19.50 -34.73 -21.83
N LYS A 372 -19.05 -33.49 -22.08
CA LYS A 372 -17.99 -32.82 -21.31
C LYS A 372 -18.48 -32.11 -20.05
N LEU A 373 -19.78 -32.07 -19.79
CA LEU A 373 -20.38 -31.39 -18.63
C LEU A 373 -20.70 -32.32 -17.44
N VAL A 374 -20.14 -33.52 -17.40
CA VAL A 374 -20.24 -34.41 -16.23
C VAL A 374 -19.16 -34.05 -15.22
N GLU A 375 -19.33 -32.91 -14.56
CA GLU A 375 -18.97 -32.69 -13.14
C GLU A 375 -19.78 -31.46 -12.68
N LYS A 376 -20.85 -31.74 -11.93
CA LYS A 376 -21.88 -30.78 -11.52
C LYS A 376 -21.30 -29.49 -10.93
N PRO A 377 -21.58 -28.30 -11.50
CA PRO A 377 -21.61 -27.06 -10.75
C PRO A 377 -23.04 -26.82 -10.23
N ASP A 378 -23.12 -26.24 -9.04
CA ASP A 378 -24.36 -25.92 -8.33
C ASP A 378 -25.38 -25.19 -9.22
N PHE A 379 -26.63 -25.63 -9.15
CA PHE A 379 -27.78 -25.05 -9.85
C PHE A 379 -27.86 -23.55 -9.56
N VAL A 380 -27.48 -22.72 -10.53
CA VAL A 380 -27.76 -21.28 -10.49
C VAL A 380 -29.26 -21.10 -10.73
N SER A 381 -29.92 -20.30 -9.89
CA SER A 381 -31.38 -20.24 -9.87
C SER A 381 -31.96 -19.74 -11.20
N PRO A 382 -33.19 -20.14 -11.59
CA PRO A 382 -33.86 -19.62 -12.78
C PRO A 382 -33.98 -18.09 -12.80
N GLU A 383 -33.93 -17.42 -11.64
CA GLU A 383 -33.89 -15.96 -11.56
C GLU A 383 -32.58 -15.36 -12.10
N PHE A 384 -31.44 -16.04 -11.95
CA PHE A 384 -30.16 -15.58 -12.49
C PHE A 384 -30.15 -15.60 -14.02
N TYR A 385 -30.65 -16.68 -14.63
CA TYR A 385 -30.78 -16.77 -16.09
C TYR A 385 -31.78 -15.75 -16.64
N ARG A 386 -32.88 -15.48 -15.93
CA ARG A 386 -33.79 -14.36 -16.28
C ARG A 386 -33.10 -13.00 -16.14
N GLY A 387 -32.26 -12.83 -15.12
CA GLY A 387 -31.45 -11.62 -14.95
C GLY A 387 -30.50 -11.40 -16.12
N LEU A 388 -29.80 -12.45 -16.57
CA LEU A 388 -28.94 -12.42 -17.75
C LEU A 388 -29.71 -12.12 -19.03
N LEU A 389 -30.85 -12.77 -19.26
CA LEU A 389 -31.71 -12.50 -20.42
C LEU A 389 -32.20 -11.05 -20.45
N ASN A 390 -32.61 -10.50 -19.30
CA ASN A 390 -32.99 -9.09 -19.21
C ASN A 390 -31.81 -8.15 -19.49
N VAL A 391 -30.59 -8.48 -19.03
CA VAL A 391 -29.39 -7.68 -19.34
C VAL A 391 -29.10 -7.70 -20.84
N VAL A 392 -29.20 -8.86 -21.48
CA VAL A 392 -29.02 -9.01 -22.94
C VAL A 392 -30.09 -8.20 -23.71
N GLU A 393 -31.37 -8.30 -23.34
CA GLU A 393 -32.44 -7.51 -23.97
C GLU A 393 -32.21 -6.00 -23.81
N GLN A 394 -31.77 -5.55 -22.62
CA GLN A 394 -31.46 -4.13 -22.40
C GLN A 394 -30.26 -3.67 -23.24
N MET A 395 -29.25 -4.52 -23.43
CA MET A 395 -28.11 -4.24 -24.30
C MET A 395 -28.52 -4.18 -25.78
N GLU A 396 -29.42 -5.04 -26.24
CA GLU A 396 -29.97 -5.00 -27.61
C GLU A 396 -30.81 -3.73 -27.87
N ILE A 397 -31.62 -3.30 -26.89
CA ILE A 397 -32.38 -2.05 -26.97
C ILE A 397 -31.43 -0.84 -27.04
N LEU A 398 -30.37 -0.84 -26.22
CA LEU A 398 -29.34 0.19 -26.21
C LEU A 398 -28.60 0.23 -27.56
N ALA A 399 -28.23 -0.93 -28.09
CA ALA A 399 -27.60 -1.11 -29.39
C ALA A 399 -28.44 -0.52 -30.53
N THR A 400 -29.73 -0.88 -30.57
CA THR A 400 -30.68 -0.42 -31.58
C THR A 400 -30.91 1.10 -31.49
N SER A 401 -30.91 1.65 -30.27
CA SER A 401 -31.01 3.10 -30.04
C SER A 401 -29.74 3.85 -30.45
N LEU A 402 -28.56 3.23 -30.34
CA LEU A 402 -27.28 3.82 -30.72
C LEU A 402 -27.06 3.80 -32.23
N VAL A 403 -27.54 2.76 -32.94
CA VAL A 403 -27.47 2.66 -34.41
C VAL A 403 -28.40 3.67 -35.11
N LYS A 404 -29.53 4.05 -34.49
CA LYS A 404 -30.49 5.03 -35.04
C LYS A 404 -30.05 6.50 -34.95
N LYS A 405 -28.96 6.81 -34.24
CA LYS A 405 -28.37 8.17 -34.20
C LYS A 405 -27.22 8.23 -35.21
N GLU A 406 -27.10 9.34 -35.95
CA GLU A 406 -26.02 9.54 -36.92
C GLU A 406 -24.65 9.25 -36.27
N GLY A 407 -23.90 8.30 -36.84
CA GLY A 407 -22.61 7.82 -36.30
C GLY A 407 -22.68 6.53 -35.46
N GLY A 408 -23.78 5.77 -35.53
CA GLY A 408 -23.94 4.48 -34.85
C GLY A 408 -23.11 3.32 -35.40
N ASP A 409 -22.67 3.40 -36.67
CA ASP A 409 -21.93 2.33 -37.35
C ASP A 409 -20.58 1.98 -36.68
N ARG A 410 -19.97 2.94 -35.98
CA ARG A 410 -18.71 2.75 -35.24
C ARG A 410 -18.82 1.81 -34.03
N PHE A 411 -20.05 1.51 -33.58
CA PHE A 411 -20.29 0.63 -32.43
C PHE A 411 -20.64 -0.81 -32.83
N ILE A 412 -20.85 -1.10 -34.12
CA ILE A 412 -21.16 -2.44 -34.65
C ILE A 412 -20.11 -3.50 -34.24
N PRO A 413 -18.78 -3.22 -34.25
CA PRO A 413 -17.80 -4.22 -33.84
C PRO A 413 -17.85 -4.59 -32.35
N LEU A 414 -18.25 -3.63 -31.50
CA LEU A 414 -18.43 -3.86 -30.06
C LEU A 414 -19.67 -4.72 -29.80
N LEU A 415 -20.74 -4.48 -30.56
CA LEU A 415 -22.00 -5.21 -30.47
C LEU A 415 -21.90 -6.67 -30.93
N ASN A 416 -21.06 -6.98 -31.93
CA ASN A 416 -20.83 -8.36 -32.37
C ASN A 416 -19.95 -9.18 -31.41
N LYS A 417 -19.27 -8.51 -30.46
CA LYS A 417 -18.41 -9.16 -29.45
C LYS A 417 -19.15 -9.49 -28.16
N ILE A 418 -20.19 -8.72 -27.85
CA ILE A 418 -21.19 -9.01 -26.81
C ILE A 418 -22.08 -10.12 -27.33
#